data_AF-A0A536AFV8-F1
#
_entry.id   AF-A0A536AFV8-F1
#
_cell.length_a   1.000
_cell.length_b   1.000
_cell.length_c   1.000
_cell.angle_alpha   90.00
_cell.angle_beta   90.00
_cell.angle_gamma   90.00
#
_symmetry.space_group_name_H-M   'P 1'
#
loop_
_entity.id
_entity.type
_entity.pdbx_description
1 polymer ?
#
loop_
_entity_poly.entity_id
_entity_poly.type
_entity_poly.pdbx_seq_one_letter_code
_entity_poly.pdbx_strand_id
1 'polypeptide(L)'
;GQAGHARQILERITPGGRLLGIDRDPSAVQAARETLASFGDGAVPVHGRFAELHEIALEHGFVPADMVLFDFGISSTQVDDPDRGFSFRADGPLYILW
;
A
#
# COMPACT_ATOMS: atom_id res chain seq x y z
N GLY A 1 0.97 1.77 1.78
CA GLY A 1 1.21 3.16 2.19
C GLY A 1 1.26 4.06 0.97
N GLN A 2 2.04 5.13 0.99
CA GLN A 2 2.10 6.14 -0.09
C GLN A 2 2.90 5.71 -1.35
N ALA A 3 2.99 4.41 -1.63
CA ALA A 3 3.61 3.85 -2.84
C ALA A 3 5.09 4.22 -3.15
N GLY A 4 5.87 4.72 -2.19
CA GLY A 4 7.29 5.08 -2.42
C GLY A 4 8.15 3.92 -2.91
N HIS A 5 8.13 2.78 -2.21
CA HIS A 5 8.79 1.54 -2.63
C HIS A 5 8.21 1.00 -3.95
N ALA A 6 6.88 0.95 -4.06
CA ALA A 6 6.18 0.43 -5.23
C ALA A 6 6.57 1.19 -6.51
N ARG A 7 6.65 2.52 -6.47
CA ARG A 7 7.08 3.36 -7.59
C ARG A 7 8.49 2.99 -8.05
N GLN A 8 9.44 2.87 -7.12
CA GLN A 8 10.82 2.52 -7.44
C GLN A 8 10.94 1.12 -8.05
N ILE A 9 10.13 0.16 -7.60
CA ILE A 9 10.10 -1.18 -8.18
C ILE A 9 9.51 -1.11 -9.60
N LEU A 10 8.36 -0.45 -9.76
CA LEU A 10 7.67 -0.29 -11.04
C LEU A 10 8.56 0.36 -12.11
N GLU A 11 9.35 1.37 -11.76
CA GLU A 11 10.34 1.99 -12.66
C GLU A 11 11.38 1.01 -13.23
N ARG A 12 11.64 -0.10 -12.53
CA ARG A 12 12.67 -1.09 -12.91
C ARG A 12 12.09 -2.32 -13.60
N ILE A 13 10.84 -2.67 -13.29
CA ILE A 13 10.20 -3.86 -13.85
C ILE A 13 9.31 -3.54 -15.06
N THR A 14 8.99 -2.26 -15.32
CA THR A 14 8.22 -1.86 -16.50
C THR A 14 9.13 -1.42 -17.66
N PRO A 15 8.74 -1.69 -18.92
CA PRO A 15 7.58 -2.48 -19.34
C PRO A 15 7.77 -4.01 -19.13
N GLY A 16 6.68 -4.74 -18.87
CA GLY A 16 6.66 -6.21 -18.82
C GLY A 16 6.39 -6.81 -17.43
N GLY A 17 6.80 -6.14 -16.37
CA GLY A 17 6.49 -6.51 -14.99
C GLY A 17 5.19 -5.85 -14.47
N ARG A 18 4.63 -6.43 -13.41
CA ARG A 18 3.46 -5.92 -12.69
C ARG A 18 3.70 -5.97 -11.19
N LEU A 19 3.05 -5.10 -10.44
CA LEU A 19 3.14 -5.04 -8.98
C LEU A 19 1.73 -4.98 -8.37
N LEU A 20 1.45 -5.91 -7.45
CA LEU A 20 0.28 -5.92 -6.58
C LEU A 20 0.64 -5.22 -5.27
N GLY A 21 -0.03 -4.11 -4.96
CA GLY A 21 0.13 -3.39 -3.71
C GLY A 21 -1.10 -3.59 -2.82
N ILE A 22 -0.93 -4.13 -1.61
CA ILE A 22 -2.03 -4.38 -0.67
C ILE A 22 -1.86 -3.45 0.53
N ASP A 23 -2.91 -2.72 0.89
CA ASP A 23 -2.96 -1.94 2.13
C ASP A 23 -4.36 -2.00 2.75
N ARG A 24 -4.42 -2.03 4.09
CA ARG A 24 -5.67 -2.03 4.85
C ARG A 24 -6.28 -0.64 4.94
N ASP A 25 -5.47 0.41 4.81
CA ASP A 25 -5.95 1.77 4.87
C ASP A 25 -6.47 2.22 3.48
N PRO A 26 -7.78 2.48 3.32
CA PRO A 26 -8.36 2.90 2.05
C PRO A 26 -7.77 4.22 1.53
N SER A 27 -7.33 5.12 2.43
CA SER A 27 -6.68 6.38 2.03
C SER A 27 -5.30 6.12 1.41
N ALA A 28 -4.55 5.16 1.95
CA ALA A 28 -3.26 4.75 1.41
C ALA A 28 -3.41 4.10 0.03
N VAL A 29 -4.45 3.28 -0.16
CA VAL A 29 -4.79 2.67 -1.45
C VAL A 29 -5.10 3.74 -2.48
N GLN A 30 -5.93 4.74 -2.12
CA GLN A 30 -6.26 5.84 -3.01
C GLN A 30 -5.02 6.66 -3.41
N ALA A 31 -4.18 7.04 -2.43
CA ALA A 31 -2.93 7.73 -2.69
C ALA A 31 -1.98 6.91 -3.60
N ALA A 32 -1.93 5.59 -3.41
CA ALA A 32 -1.16 4.70 -4.27
C ALA A 32 -1.70 4.66 -5.71
N ARG A 33 -3.03 4.65 -5.91
CA ARG A 33 -3.64 4.72 -7.26
C ARG A 33 -3.24 5.99 -7.99
N GLU A 34 -3.28 7.12 -7.30
CA GLU A 34 -2.88 8.41 -7.87
C GLU A 34 -1.38 8.47 -8.18
N THR A 35 -0.54 8.06 -7.23
CA THR A 35 0.91 8.06 -7.36
C THR A 35 1.41 7.16 -8.49
N LEU A 36 0.72 6.03 -8.71
CA LEU A 36 1.14 5.01 -9.68
C LEU A 36 0.36 5.05 -11.00
N ALA A 37 -0.49 6.06 -11.22
CA ALA A 37 -1.37 6.14 -12.38
C ALA A 37 -0.61 6.07 -13.73
N SER A 38 0.61 6.58 -13.80
CA SER A 38 1.44 6.57 -15.01
C SER A 38 1.92 5.17 -15.43
N PHE A 39 1.87 4.17 -14.54
CA PHE A 39 2.29 2.80 -14.84
C PHE A 39 1.16 1.94 -15.44
N GLY A 40 -0.07 2.46 -15.52
CA GLY A 40 -1.22 1.75 -16.08
C GLY A 40 -1.43 0.38 -15.45
N ASP A 41 -1.64 -0.64 -16.27
CA ASP A 41 -1.88 -2.03 -15.84
C ASP A 41 -0.69 -2.69 -15.11
N GLY A 42 0.48 -2.03 -15.11
CA GLY A 42 1.65 -2.42 -14.33
C GLY A 42 1.42 -2.28 -12.82
N ALA A 43 0.59 -1.33 -12.40
CA ALA A 43 0.31 -1.06 -10.99
C ALA A 43 -1.09 -1.55 -10.60
N VAL A 44 -1.17 -2.44 -9.61
CA VAL A 44 -2.43 -3.00 -9.10
C VAL A 44 -2.57 -2.70 -7.60
N PRO A 45 -2.99 -1.49 -7.19
CA PRO A 45 -3.30 -1.20 -5.79
C PRO A 45 -4.64 -1.83 -5.40
N VAL A 46 -4.67 -2.52 -4.26
CA VAL A 46 -5.83 -3.23 -3.73
C VAL A 46 -5.99 -2.92 -2.24
N HIS A 47 -7.23 -2.66 -1.84
CA HIS A 47 -7.60 -2.54 -0.43
C HIS A 47 -7.83 -3.92 0.15
N GLY A 48 -7.08 -4.27 1.18
CA GLY A 48 -7.15 -5.59 1.81
C GLY A 48 -6.12 -5.75 2.91
N ARG A 49 -6.18 -6.86 3.64
CA ARG A 49 -5.21 -7.15 4.70
C ARG A 49 -4.08 -8.00 4.14
N PHE A 50 -2.86 -7.78 4.59
CA PHE A 50 -1.75 -8.68 4.22
C PHE A 50 -1.98 -10.13 4.66
N ALA A 51 -2.81 -10.37 5.69
CA ALA A 51 -3.21 -11.71 6.11
C ALA A 51 -4.03 -12.45 5.02
N GLU A 52 -4.62 -11.72 4.07
CA GLU A 52 -5.38 -12.23 2.92
C GLU A 52 -4.52 -12.30 1.66
N LEU A 53 -3.19 -12.11 1.77
CA LEU A 53 -2.26 -12.04 0.64
C LEU A 53 -2.46 -13.17 -0.37
N HIS A 54 -2.63 -14.41 0.10
CA HIS A 54 -2.77 -15.56 -0.79
C HIS A 54 -4.03 -15.47 -1.67
N GLU A 55 -5.17 -15.13 -1.06
CA GLU A 55 -6.47 -15.02 -1.74
C GLU A 55 -6.45 -13.85 -2.73
N ILE A 56 -5.97 -12.69 -2.29
CA ILE A 56 -5.84 -11.49 -3.14
C ILE A 56 -4.87 -11.74 -4.30
N ALA A 57 -3.73 -12.39 -4.05
CA ALA A 57 -2.77 -12.71 -5.10
C ALA A 57 -3.35 -13.67 -6.15
N LEU A 58 -4.13 -14.68 -5.73
CA LEU A 58 -4.84 -15.57 -6.65
C LEU A 58 -5.86 -14.82 -7.50
N GLU A 59 -6.69 -13.99 -6.86
CA GLU A 59 -7.74 -13.20 -7.53
C GLU A 59 -7.16 -12.28 -8.62
N HIS A 60 -5.99 -11.68 -8.37
CA HIS A 60 -5.35 -10.75 -9.31
C HIS A 60 -4.31 -11.39 -10.25
N GLY A 61 -4.11 -12.71 -10.19
CA GLY A 61 -3.20 -13.45 -11.07
C GLY A 61 -1.72 -13.24 -10.76
N PHE A 62 -1.35 -13.13 -9.49
CA PHE A 62 0.02 -12.96 -8.98
C PHE A 62 0.60 -14.24 -8.36
N VAL A 63 0.10 -15.42 -8.74
CA VAL A 63 0.62 -16.72 -8.27
C VAL A 63 1.17 -17.52 -9.45
N PRO A 64 2.47 -17.92 -9.42
CA PRO A 64 3.48 -17.56 -8.42
C PRO A 64 3.96 -16.10 -8.56
N ALA A 65 4.44 -15.51 -7.47
CA ALA A 65 5.10 -14.20 -7.47
C ALA A 65 6.62 -14.37 -7.45
N ASP A 66 7.34 -13.52 -8.19
CA ASP A 66 8.82 -13.53 -8.21
C ASP A 66 9.43 -12.95 -6.92
N MET A 67 8.72 -12.01 -6.27
CA MET A 67 9.17 -11.28 -5.08
C MET A 67 7.97 -10.92 -4.21
N VAL A 68 8.16 -10.95 -2.89
CA VAL A 68 7.24 -10.36 -1.90
C VAL A 68 8.03 -9.43 -0.99
N LEU A 69 7.52 -8.21 -0.79
CA LEU A 69 8.07 -7.21 0.11
C LEU A 69 7.04 -6.82 1.16
N PHE A 70 7.43 -6.85 2.43
CA PHE A 70 6.66 -6.29 3.53
C PHE A 70 7.41 -5.11 4.15
N ASP A 71 6.72 -3.98 4.27
CA ASP A 71 7.18 -2.82 5.01
C ASP A 71 6.28 -2.67 6.24
N PHE A 72 6.73 -3.23 7.37
CA PHE A 72 5.96 -3.23 8.61
C PHE A 72 6.23 -1.96 9.41
N GLY A 73 5.15 -1.27 9.79
CA GLY A 73 5.22 -0.08 10.62
C GLY A 73 3.96 0.76 10.49
N ILE A 74 4.06 2.00 10.96
CA ILE A 74 3.06 3.05 10.76
C ILE A 74 3.64 4.09 9.80
N SER A 75 2.82 4.64 8.92
CA SER A 75 3.26 5.69 7.99
C SER A 75 3.40 7.03 8.71
N SER A 76 4.23 7.93 8.18
CA SER A 76 4.29 9.30 8.68
C SER A 76 2.93 10.00 8.61
N THR A 77 2.16 9.78 7.53
CA THR A 77 0.81 10.31 7.39
C THR A 77 -0.17 9.84 8.46
N GLN A 78 0.05 8.65 9.04
CA GLN A 78 -0.75 8.18 10.18
C GLN A 78 -0.41 8.95 11.45
N VAL A 79 0.87 9.27 11.66
CA VAL A 79 1.36 9.98 12.84
C VAL A 79 1.08 11.48 12.78
N ASP A 80 1.17 12.07 11.58
CA ASP A 80 1.01 13.50 11.33
C ASP A 80 -0.46 13.94 11.37
N ASP A 81 -1.40 13.01 11.19
CA ASP A 81 -2.85 13.25 11.32
C ASP A 81 -3.32 12.93 12.76
N PRO A 82 -3.56 13.95 13.60
CA PRO A 82 -3.95 13.72 14.99
C PRO A 82 -5.30 13.01 15.13
N ASP A 83 -6.21 13.11 14.16
CA ASP A 83 -7.54 12.51 14.22
C ASP A 83 -7.50 10.97 14.09
N ARG A 84 -6.34 10.42 13.68
CA ARG A 84 -6.08 8.98 13.58
C ARG A 84 -5.60 8.35 14.88
N GLY A 85 -5.30 9.15 15.90
CA GLY A 85 -4.94 8.70 17.25
C GLY A 85 -3.55 8.04 17.38
N PHE A 86 -2.67 8.24 16.40
CA PHE A 86 -1.25 7.81 16.47
C PHE A 86 -0.32 8.91 17.01
N SER A 87 -0.79 10.15 17.15
CA SER A 87 0.05 11.26 17.60
C SER A 87 0.27 11.23 19.11
N PHE A 88 1.53 11.38 19.52
CA PHE A 88 1.93 11.61 20.93
C PHE A 88 2.20 13.09 21.22
N ARG A 89 2.14 13.96 20.19
CA ARG A 89 2.55 15.38 20.28
C ARG A 89 1.37 16.34 20.19
N ALA A 90 0.32 15.94 19.48
CA ALA A 90 -0.91 16.71 19.33
C ALA A 90 -2.06 15.98 20.01
N ASP A 91 -3.00 16.72 20.57
CA ASP A 91 -4.24 16.15 21.09
C ASP A 91 -5.03 15.48 19.97
N GLY A 92 -5.51 14.27 20.24
CA GLY A 92 -6.26 13.45 19.32
C GLY A 92 -7.01 12.35 20.09
N PRO A 93 -7.96 11.67 19.44
CA PRO A 93 -8.72 10.62 20.09
C PRO A 93 -7.83 9.42 20.45
N LEU A 94 -8.11 8.79 21.60
CA LEU A 94 -7.42 7.56 22.03
C LEU A 94 -8.05 6.31 21.39
N TYR A 95 -8.00 6.26 20.05
CA TYR A 95 -8.27 5.05 19.29
C TYR A 95 -7.25 4.94 18.15
N ILE A 96 -6.97 3.71 17.71
CA ILE A 96 -6.11 3.47 16.55
C ILE A 96 -6.95 2.86 15.44
N LEU A 97 -7.24 3.65 14.40
CA LEU A 97 -7.96 3.20 13.20
C LEU A 97 -6.97 2.98 12.05
N TRP A 98 -6.97 1.73 11.55
CA TRP A 98 -6.20 1.25 10.40
C TRP A 98 -7.05 1.28 9.15
#